data_AF-Q6MLA1-F1
#
_entry.id   AF-Q6MLA1-F1
#
_cell.length_a   1.000
_cell.length_b   1.000
_cell.length_c   1.000
_cell.angle_alpha   90.00
_cell.angle_beta   90.00
_cell.angle_gamma   90.00
#
_symmetry.space_group_name_H-M   'P 1'
#
loop_
_entity.id
_entity.type
_entity.pdbx_description
1 polymer ?
#
loop_
_entity_poly.entity_id
_entity_poly.type
_entity_poly.pdbx_seq_one_letter_code
_entity_poly.pdbx_strand_id
1 'polypeptide(L)'
;MIKYYQLKCCHLLGQRVKTPFAEVDLLFKTPRQTLLMVEVKTTNLSDFQPFRITKKQKARLVRAMLFLAARWDVLVEIHWAFVTKDGEITVFEDISD
;
A
#
# COMPACT_ATOMS: atom_id res chain seq x y z
N MET A 1 -0.59 -11.66 0.53
CA MET A 1 -0.95 -10.27 0.14
C MET A 1 -1.78 -10.17 -1.13
N ILE A 2 -1.29 -10.58 -2.31
CA ILE A 2 -2.05 -10.40 -3.57
C ILE A 2 -3.44 -11.07 -3.52
N LYS A 3 -3.50 -12.34 -3.12
CA LYS A 3 -4.76 -13.08 -2.96
C LYS A 3 -5.74 -12.39 -1.99
N TYR A 4 -5.24 -11.80 -0.91
CA TYR A 4 -6.06 -11.08 0.07
C TYR A 4 -6.81 -9.91 -0.58
N TYR A 5 -6.14 -9.14 -1.44
CA TYR A 5 -6.77 -8.04 -2.17
C TYR A 5 -7.63 -8.50 -3.35
N GLN A 6 -7.24 -9.58 -4.04
CA GLN A 6 -8.06 -10.16 -5.11
C GLN A 6 -9.42 -10.66 -4.59
N LEU A 7 -9.46 -11.25 -3.40
CA LEU A 7 -10.72 -11.66 -2.73
C LEU A 7 -11.61 -10.46 -2.37
N LYS A 8 -11.03 -9.25 -2.28
CA LYS A 8 -11.76 -7.97 -2.11
C LYS A 8 -12.06 -7.29 -3.46
N CYS A 9 -12.05 -8.06 -4.55
CA CYS A 9 -12.29 -7.59 -5.92
C CYS A 9 -11.30 -6.51 -6.40
N CYS A 10 -10.12 -6.39 -5.79
CA CYS A 10 -9.09 -5.49 -6.26
C CYS A 10 -8.27 -6.16 -7.38
N HIS A 11 -8.07 -5.45 -8.49
CA HIS A 11 -7.32 -5.94 -9.64
C HIS A 11 -5.86 -5.48 -9.56
N LEU A 12 -4.90 -6.40 -9.59
CA LEU A 12 -3.48 -6.06 -9.53
C LEU A 12 -3.03 -5.40 -10.83
N LEU A 13 -2.52 -4.17 -10.74
CA LEU A 13 -1.94 -3.44 -11.87
C LEU A 13 -0.43 -3.66 -11.98
N GLY A 14 0.25 -3.88 -10.86
CA GLY A 14 1.69 -4.12 -10.86
C GLY A 14 2.28 -4.43 -9.50
N GLN A 15 3.48 -5.01 -9.52
CA GLN A 15 4.31 -5.26 -8.34
C GLN A 15 5.59 -4.43 -8.46
N ARG A 16 6.12 -3.93 -7.34
CA ARG A 16 7.33 -3.07 -7.29
C ARG A 16 7.25 -1.91 -8.31
N VAL A 17 6.12 -1.22 -8.34
CA VAL A 17 5.85 -0.14 -9.28
C VAL A 17 6.73 1.06 -8.93
N LYS A 18 7.62 1.44 -9.83
CA LYS A 18 8.51 2.58 -9.64
C LYS A 18 7.81 3.88 -9.97
N THR A 19 7.88 4.82 -9.03
CA THR A 19 7.55 6.24 -9.25
C THR A 19 8.83 7.07 -9.10
N PRO A 20 8.83 8.35 -9.52
CA PRO A 20 9.96 9.24 -9.25
C PRO A 20 10.30 9.42 -7.76
N PHE A 21 9.38 9.07 -6.85
CA PHE A 21 9.51 9.36 -5.41
C PHE A 21 9.73 8.12 -4.53
N ALA A 22 9.17 6.98 -4.94
CA ALA A 22 9.24 5.71 -4.24
C ALA A 22 8.98 4.53 -5.18
N GLU A 23 9.43 3.36 -4.76
CA GLU A 23 8.89 2.09 -5.28
C GLU A 23 7.68 1.71 -4.42
N VAL A 24 6.60 1.29 -5.06
CA VAL A 24 5.35 0.84 -4.43
C VAL A 24 5.29 -0.67 -4.55
N ASP A 25 5.17 -1.39 -3.44
CA ASP A 25 5.25 -2.85 -3.46
C ASP A 25 4.16 -3.50 -4.30
N LEU A 26 2.90 -3.07 -4.14
CA LEU A 26 1.78 -3.51 -4.96
C LEU A 26 0.87 -2.33 -5.30
N LEU A 27 0.39 -2.30 -6.54
CA LEU A 27 -0.60 -1.33 -6.99
C LEU A 27 -1.82 -2.07 -7.49
N PHE A 28 -3.00 -1.71 -6.99
CA PHE A 28 -4.27 -2.27 -7.40
C PHE A 28 -5.21 -1.20 -7.95
N LYS A 29 -6.15 -1.62 -8.79
CA LYS A 29 -7.39 -0.91 -9.10
C LYS A 29 -8.51 -1.46 -8.22
N THR A 30 -9.23 -0.58 -7.53
CA THR A 30 -10.35 -0.97 -6.67
C THR A 30 -11.65 -1.08 -7.48
N PRO A 31 -12.69 -1.74 -6.94
CA PRO A 31 -14.02 -1.76 -7.56
C PRO A 31 -14.62 -0.36 -7.77
N ARG A 32 -14.23 0.62 -6.94
CA ARG A 32 -14.67 2.02 -6.99
C ARG A 32 -13.95 2.85 -8.04
N GLN A 33 -13.17 2.22 -8.93
CA GLN A 33 -12.33 2.88 -9.93
C GLN A 33 -11.24 3.79 -9.34
N THR A 34 -10.90 3.63 -8.05
CA THR A 34 -9.73 4.28 -7.42
C THR A 34 -8.50 3.38 -7.54
N LEU A 35 -7.33 3.93 -7.26
CA LEU A 35 -6.12 3.14 -7.08
C LEU A 35 -5.86 2.87 -5.61
N LEU A 36 -5.24 1.73 -5.35
CA LEU A 36 -4.81 1.34 -4.03
C LEU A 36 -3.32 0.99 -4.07
N MET A 37 -2.52 1.81 -3.42
CA MET A 37 -1.12 1.54 -3.13
C MET A 37 -1.02 0.69 -1.86
N VAL A 38 -0.28 -0.41 -1.93
CA VAL A 38 -0.02 -1.25 -0.76
C VAL A 38 1.48 -1.30 -0.53
N GLU A 39 1.91 -0.85 0.64
CA GLU A 39 3.25 -1.10 1.17
C GLU A 39 3.21 -2.37 2.02
N VAL A 40 4.11 -3.33 1.76
CA VAL A 40 4.13 -4.61 2.46
C VAL A 40 5.29 -4.67 3.45
N LYS A 41 5.00 -5.03 4.69
CA LYS A 41 5.99 -5.25 5.76
C LYS A 41 5.85 -6.65 6.32
N THR A 42 6.96 -7.37 6.38
CA THR A 42 7.04 -8.65 7.10
C THR A 42 7.38 -8.35 8.55
N THR A 43 6.62 -8.91 9.49
CA THR A 43 6.84 -8.70 10.93
C THR A 43 6.88 -10.05 11.65
N ASN A 44 7.67 -10.14 12.72
CA ASN A 44 7.49 -11.19 13.72
C ASN A 44 6.42 -10.70 14.71
N LEU A 45 5.61 -11.61 15.27
CA LEU A 45 4.54 -11.26 16.23
C LEU A 45 5.05 -10.45 17.44
N SER A 46 6.30 -10.66 17.85
CA SER A 46 6.92 -9.98 19.00
C SER A 46 7.29 -8.51 18.76
N ASP A 47 7.38 -8.06 17.50
CA ASP A 47 7.90 -6.73 17.12
C ASP A 47 6.87 -5.88 16.37
N PHE A 48 5.59 -6.21 16.48
CA PHE A 48 4.52 -5.51 15.78
C PHE A 48 4.35 -4.08 16.31
N GLN A 49 5.12 -3.15 15.73
CA GLN A 49 4.94 -1.72 15.93
C GLN A 49 4.42 -1.10 14.62
N PRO A 50 3.09 -0.98 14.45
CA PRO A 50 2.50 -0.35 13.26
C PRO A 50 3.00 1.09 13.03
N PHE A 51 3.58 1.72 14.06
CA PHE A 51 4.13 3.08 14.03
C PHE A 51 5.56 3.21 13.50
N ARG A 52 6.24 2.13 13.10
CA ARG A 52 7.67 2.20 12.72
C ARG A 52 7.93 2.72 11.31
N ILE A 53 6.92 3.23 10.61
CA ILE A 53 7.10 3.92 9.33
C ILE A 53 7.76 5.26 9.61
N THR A 54 8.99 5.42 9.13
CA THR A 54 9.71 6.69 9.31
C THR A 54 8.96 7.83 8.60
N LYS A 55 9.00 9.05 9.17
CA LYS A 55 8.43 10.25 8.53
C LYS A 55 8.92 10.43 7.08
N LYS A 56 10.20 10.09 6.82
CA LYS A 56 10.80 10.13 5.48
C LYS A 56 10.15 9.13 4.52
N GLN A 57 9.88 7.90 4.96
CA GLN A 57 9.18 6.90 4.15
C GLN A 57 7.74 7.32 3.88
N LYS A 58 6.99 7.76 4.92
CA LYS A 58 5.62 8.27 4.76
C LYS A 58 5.60 9.41 3.71
N ALA A 59 6.50 10.39 3.83
CA ALA A 59 6.58 11.50 2.87
C ALA A 59 6.89 11.04 1.43
N ARG A 60 7.72 10.01 1.24
CA ARG A 60 8.02 9.45 -0.10
C ARG A 60 6.80 8.75 -0.70
N LEU A 61 6.06 7.99 0.11
CA LEU A 61 4.86 7.28 -0.33
C LEU A 61 3.70 8.23 -0.60
N VAL A 62 3.52 9.28 0.21
CA VAL A 62 2.54 10.35 -0.07
C VAL A 62 2.86 11.05 -1.41
N ARG A 63 4.13 11.34 -1.71
CA ARG A 63 4.49 11.91 -3.03
C ARG A 63 4.23 10.94 -4.18
N ALA A 64 4.47 9.65 -3.97
CA ALA A 64 4.14 8.62 -4.96
C ALA A 64 2.62 8.55 -5.18
N MET A 65 1.81 8.61 -4.11
CA MET A 65 0.35 8.68 -4.18
C MET A 65 -0.14 9.86 -5.00
N LEU A 66 0.34 11.08 -4.70
CA LEU A 66 -0.01 12.29 -5.45
C LEU A 66 0.38 12.19 -6.93
N PHE A 67 1.56 11.62 -7.22
CA PHE A 67 2.00 11.39 -8.59
C PHE A 67 1.09 10.43 -9.36
N LEU A 68 0.71 9.30 -8.75
CA LEU A 68 -0.18 8.34 -9.40
C LEU A 68 -1.60 8.90 -9.55
N ALA A 69 -2.07 9.68 -8.57
CA ALA A 69 -3.36 10.35 -8.63
C ALA A 69 -3.44 11.30 -9.82
N ALA A 70 -2.42 12.16 -10.00
CA ALA A 70 -2.34 13.07 -11.13
C ALA A 70 -2.14 12.35 -12.47
N ARG A 71 -1.38 11.25 -12.50
CA ARG A 71 -1.09 10.49 -13.73
C ARG A 71 -2.34 9.80 -14.29
N TRP A 72 -3.21 9.29 -13.42
CA TRP A 72 -4.39 8.52 -13.81
C TRP A 72 -5.71 9.25 -13.63
N ASP A 73 -5.68 10.48 -13.11
CA ASP A 73 -6.86 11.31 -12.83
C ASP A 73 -7.89 10.58 -11.94
N VAL A 74 -7.39 9.96 -10.86
CA VAL A 74 -8.19 9.18 -9.91
C VAL A 74 -7.67 9.34 -8.49
N LEU A 75 -8.53 9.07 -7.50
CA LEU A 75 -8.11 9.00 -6.10
C LEU A 75 -7.19 7.79 -5.88
N VAL A 76 -6.25 7.95 -4.96
CA VAL A 76 -5.30 6.91 -4.57
C VAL A 76 -5.30 6.76 -3.06
N GLU A 77 -5.53 5.54 -2.59
CA GLU A 77 -5.49 5.16 -1.18
C GLU A 77 -4.15 4.49 -0.85
N ILE A 78 -3.70 4.59 0.40
CA ILE A 78 -2.49 3.91 0.88
C ILE A 78 -2.88 2.92 1.97
N HIS A 79 -2.54 1.65 1.75
CA HIS A 79 -2.62 0.62 2.76
C HIS A 79 -1.23 0.19 3.23
N TRP A 80 -1.07 0.11 4.54
CA TRP A 80 0.08 -0.50 5.19
C TRP A 80 -0.28 -1.94 5.53
N ALA A 81 0.20 -2.88 4.72
CA ALA A 81 -0.05 -4.29 4.93
C ALA A 81 1.10 -4.95 5.67
N PHE A 82 0.79 -5.56 6.80
CA PHE A 82 1.71 -6.34 7.59
C PHE A 82 1.37 -7.81 7.43
N VAL A 83 2.40 -8.63 7.19
CA VAL A 83 2.27 -10.08 7.10
C VAL A 83 3.19 -10.74 8.12
N THR A 84 2.63 -11.61 8.97
CA THR A 84 3.41 -12.42 9.90
C THR A 84 4.05 -13.60 9.18
N LYS A 85 5.02 -14.26 9.80
CA LYS A 85 5.62 -15.51 9.25
C LYS A 85 4.59 -16.63 9.09
N ASP A 86 3.59 -16.66 9.96
CA ASP A 86 2.50 -17.64 9.94
C ASP A 86 1.42 -17.30 8.89
N GLY A 87 1.59 -16.18 8.17
CA GLY A 87 0.72 -15.77 7.07
C GLY A 87 -0.48 -14.93 7.49
N GLU A 88 -0.57 -14.52 8.77
CA GLU A 88 -1.60 -13.59 9.23
C GLU A 88 -1.36 -12.21 8.59
N ILE A 89 -2.45 -11.56 8.19
CA ILE A 89 -2.41 -10.29 7.47
C ILE A 89 -3.16 -9.24 8.28
N THR A 90 -2.48 -8.15 8.62
CA THR A 90 -3.09 -6.96 9.23
C THR A 90 -2.91 -5.78 8.28
N VAL A 91 -3.97 -5.03 8.03
CA VAL A 91 -3.95 -3.87 7.14
C VAL A 91 -4.36 -2.64 7.93
N PHE A 92 -3.55 -1.58 7.83
CA PHE A 92 -3.92 -0.25 8.31
C PHE A 92 -4.16 0.65 7.11
N GLU A 93 -5.35 1.24 7.08
CA GLU A 93 -5.77 2.21 6.09
C GLU A 93 -5.28 3.57 6.58
N ASP A 94 -4.42 4.25 5.82
CA ASP A 94 -4.03 5.63 6.14
C ASP A 94 -5.16 6.53 5.61
N ILE A 95 -6.14 6.80 6.47
CA ILE A 95 -7.08 7.89 6.25
C ILE A 95 -6.26 9.15 6.56
N SER A 96 -5.73 9.78 5.53
CA SER A 96 -4.93 11.01 5.64
C SER A 96 -5.60 11.99 6.62
N ASP A 97 -4.96 12.25 7.77
CA ASP A 97 -5.27 13.40 8.64
C ASP A 97 -4.90 14.72 7.94
#